data_AF-A0A4R1XG63-F1
#
_entry.id   AF-A0A4R1XG63-F1
#
_cell.length_a   1.000
_cell.length_b   1.000
_cell.length_c   1.000
_cell.angle_alpha   90.00
_cell.angle_beta   90.00
_cell.angle_gamma   90.00
#
_symmetry.space_group_name_H-M   'P 1'
#
loop_
_entity.id
_entity.type
_entity.pdbx_description
1 polymer ?
#
loop_
_entity_poly.entity_id
_entity_poly.type
_entity_poly.pdbx_seq_one_letter_code
_entity_poly.pdbx_strand_id
1 'polypeptide(L)' 'MAGDVVNLRQFRKQKTRSDHERAAEQNRITFGRTKAEKTLTQTLNETAERRLDQGRRETPSGIERPNED' A
#
# COMPACT_ATOMS: atom_id res chain seq x y z
N MET A 1 -21.73 44.47 -23.66
CA MET A 1 -20.66 43.48 -23.49
C MET A 1 -20.89 42.81 -22.14
N ALA A 2 -21.20 41.52 -22.12
CA ALA A 2 -21.46 40.78 -20.90
C ALA A 2 -20.12 40.47 -20.22
N GLY A 3 -19.93 40.93 -18.98
CA GLY A 3 -18.75 40.60 -18.20
C GLY A 3 -18.77 39.12 -17.82
N ASP A 4 -17.70 38.41 -18.13
CA ASP A 4 -17.59 36.97 -17.88
C ASP A 4 -17.46 36.74 -16.37
N VAL A 5 -18.52 36.20 -15.74
CA VAL A 5 -18.57 35.98 -14.29
C VAL A 5 -17.82 34.70 -13.97
N VAL A 6 -16.52 34.83 -13.67
CA VAL A 6 -15.67 33.70 -13.29
C VAL A 6 -15.97 33.22 -11.86
N ASN A 7 -16.34 31.94 -11.73
CA ASN A 7 -16.58 31.33 -10.42
C ASN A 7 -15.26 30.97 -9.73
N LEU A 8 -14.80 31.87 -8.85
CA LEU A 8 -13.56 31.69 -8.08
C LEU A 8 -13.56 30.42 -7.20
N ARG A 9 -14.72 29.92 -6.76
CA ARG A 9 -14.78 28.68 -5.96
C ARG A 9 -14.40 27.46 -6.80
N GLN A 10 -14.92 27.38 -8.02
CA GLN A 10 -14.60 26.31 -8.95
C GLN A 10 -13.12 26.35 -9.35
N PHE A 11 -12.61 27.56 -9.64
CA PHE A 11 -11.20 27.75 -9.96
C PHE A 11 -10.27 27.27 -8.83
N ARG A 12 -10.55 27.67 -7.59
CA ARG A 12 -9.78 27.19 -6.41
C ARG A 12 -9.85 25.68 -6.27
N LYS A 13 -11.04 25.08 -6.43
CA LYS A 13 -11.23 23.63 -6.37
C LYS A 13 -10.45 22.88 -7.46
N GLN A 14 -10.37 23.45 -8.66
CA GLN A 14 -9.60 22.86 -9.75
C GLN A 14 -8.10 22.96 -9.47
N LYS A 15 -7.63 24.09 -8.94
CA LYS A 15 -6.23 24.27 -8.51
C LYS A 15 -5.84 23.23 -7.46
N THR A 16 -6.66 23.06 -6.41
CA THR A 16 -6.36 22.07 -5.36
C THR A 16 -6.35 20.64 -5.89
N ARG A 17 -7.27 20.28 -6.78
CA ARG A 17 -7.27 18.97 -7.46
C ARG A 17 -5.99 18.74 -8.27
N SER A 18 -5.57 19.73 -9.06
CA SER A 18 -4.32 19.64 -9.84
C SER A 18 -3.08 19.52 -8.95
N ASP A 19 -3.02 20.23 -7.82
CA ASP A 19 -1.93 20.12 -6.86
C ASP A 19 -1.86 18.71 -6.26
N HIS A 20 -3.00 18.12 -5.91
CA HIS A 20 -3.07 16.74 -5.42
C HIS A 20 -2.68 15.70 -6.48
N GLU A 21 -3.07 15.90 -7.73
CA GLU A 21 -2.68 15.02 -8.85
C GLU A 21 -1.17 15.03 -9.07
N ARG A 22 -0.55 16.22 -9.08
CA ARG A 22 0.91 16.37 -9.18
C ARG A 22 1.64 15.70 -8.03
N ALA A 23 1.16 15.86 -6.79
CA ALA A 23 1.73 15.18 -5.64
C ALA A 23 1.58 13.65 -5.76
N ALA A 24 0.44 13.17 -6.26
CA ALA A 24 0.21 11.74 -6.48
C ALA A 24 1.12 11.17 -7.58
N GLU A 25 1.42 11.92 -8.63
CA GLU A 25 2.37 11.56 -9.67
C GLU A 25 3.81 11.52 -9.13
N GLN A 26 4.23 12.55 -8.39
CA GLN A 26 5.53 12.55 -7.72
C GLN A 26 5.66 11.35 -6.77
N ASN A 27 4.62 11.04 -6.00
CA ASN A 27 4.64 9.87 -5.11
C ASN A 27 4.74 8.55 -5.87
N ARG A 28 4.12 8.43 -7.06
CA ARG A 28 4.28 7.26 -7.93
C ARG A 28 5.72 7.12 -8.42
N ILE A 29 6.37 8.23 -8.78
CA ILE A 29 7.78 8.24 -9.22
C ILE A 29 8.72 7.93 -8.04
N THR A 30 8.60 8.64 -6.92
CA THR A 30 9.51 8.53 -5.78
C THR A 30 9.41 7.18 -5.07
N PHE A 31 8.18 6.69 -4.86
CA PHE A 31 7.96 5.49 -4.05
C PHE A 31 7.65 4.24 -4.89
N GLY A 32 7.46 4.37 -6.20
CA GLY A 32 7.24 3.27 -7.15
C GLY A 32 5.91 2.52 -7.01
N ARG A 33 5.22 2.63 -5.87
CA ARG A 33 3.96 1.94 -5.58
C ARG A 33 2.92 2.86 -4.98
N THR A 34 1.68 2.74 -5.42
CA THR A 34 0.55 3.47 -4.85
C THR A 34 0.16 2.91 -3.48
N LYS A 35 -0.58 3.70 -2.68
CA LYS A 35 -1.09 3.23 -1.38
C LYS A 35 -1.96 1.98 -1.54
N ALA A 36 -2.79 1.93 -2.59
CA ALA A 36 -3.67 0.80 -2.88
C ALA A 36 -2.87 -0.49 -3.16
N GLU A 37 -1.81 -0.41 -3.98
CA GLU A 37 -0.92 -1.54 -4.25
C GLU A 37 -0.20 -2.03 -3.00
N LYS A 38 0.29 -1.11 -2.15
CA LYS A 38 0.92 -1.46 -0.87
C LYS A 38 -0.06 -2.20 0.04
N THR A 39 -1.28 -1.69 0.18
CA THR A 39 -2.32 -2.34 0.99
C THR A 39 -2.68 -3.72 0.44
N LEU A 40 -2.87 -3.85 -0.88
CA LEU A 40 -3.13 -5.15 -1.50
C LEU A 40 -2.02 -6.15 -1.20
N THR A 41 -0.77 -5.75 -1.43
CA THR A 41 0.40 -6.61 -1.17
C THR A 41 0.47 -7.03 0.30
N GLN A 42 0.25 -6.09 1.22
CA GLN A 42 0.22 -6.37 2.65
C GLN A 42 -0.87 -7.39 3.00
N THR A 43 -2.10 -7.20 2.52
CA THR A 43 -3.20 -8.13 2.81
C THR A 43 -2.97 -9.53 2.26
N LEU A 44 -2.34 -9.64 1.07
CA LEU A 44 -1.96 -10.93 0.48
C LEU A 44 -0.87 -11.62 1.32
N ASN A 45 0.15 -10.88 1.76
CA ASN A 45 1.21 -11.41 2.62
C ASN A 45 0.65 -11.87 3.97
N GLU A 46 -0.16 -11.05 4.63
CA GLU A 46 -0.79 -11.41 5.92
C GLU A 46 -1.68 -12.65 5.80
N THR A 47 -2.36 -12.83 4.66
CA THR A 47 -3.18 -14.01 4.39
C THR A 47 -2.31 -15.24 4.15
N ALA A 48 -1.20 -15.08 3.42
CA ALA A 48 -0.24 -16.15 3.19
C ALA A 48 0.42 -16.60 4.50
N GLU A 49 0.88 -15.67 5.32
CA GLU A 49 1.44 -15.93 6.66
C GLU A 49 0.43 -16.67 7.54
N ARG A 50 -0.80 -16.17 7.65
CA ARG A 50 -1.87 -16.85 8.41
C ARG A 50 -2.14 -18.27 7.94
N ARG A 51 -2.10 -18.52 6.62
CA ARG A 51 -2.27 -19.88 6.07
C ARG A 51 -1.10 -20.79 6.44
N LEU A 52 0.12 -20.28 6.38
CA LEU A 52 1.31 -21.04 6.77
C LEU A 52 1.30 -21.37 8.26
N ASP A 53 0.93 -20.40 9.11
CA ASP A 53 0.83 -20.59 10.55
C ASP A 53 -0.26 -21.61 10.93
N GLN A 54 -1.43 -21.57 10.27
CA GLN A 54 -2.48 -22.58 10.48
C GLN A 54 -2.03 -24.00 10.11
N GLY A 55 -1.17 -24.13 9.10
CA GLY A 55 -0.60 -25.41 8.68
C GLY A 55 0.63 -25.84 9.49
N ARG A 56 1.15 -24.96 10.35
CA ARG A 56 2.39 -25.20 11.09
C ARG A 56 2.15 -26.27 12.14
N ARG A 57 2.77 -27.43 11.93
CA ARG A 57 2.89 -28.46 12.95
C ARG A 57 4.16 -28.18 13.74
N GLU A 58 4.03 -28.05 15.06
CA GLU A 58 5.18 -28.03 15.94
C GLU A 58 5.91 -29.36 15.79
N THR A 59 7.09 -29.34 15.17
CA THR A 59 8.03 -30.45 15.34
C THR A 59 8.40 -30.48 16.81
N PRO A 60 8.26 -31.60 17.52
CA PRO A 60 8.67 -31.68 18.92
C PRO A 60 10.15 -31.29 19.00
N SER A 61 10.42 -30.10 19.54
CA SER A 61 11.76 -29.59 19.79
C SER A 61 12.37 -30.32 20.99
N GLY A 62 12.56 -31.62 20.84
CA GLY A 62 13.07 -32.52 21.87
C GLY A 62 13.67 -33.81 21.33
N ILE A 63 13.79 -34.00 20.00
CA ILE A 63 14.64 -35.08 19.47
C ILE A 63 16.06 -34.52 19.40
N GLU A 64 16.74 -34.54 20.54
CA GLU A 64 18.20 -34.55 20.58
C GLU A 64 18.63 -35.68 19.64
N ARG A 65 19.20 -35.32 18.48
CA ARG A 65 19.86 -36.31 17.64
C ARG A 65 21.01 -36.85 18.47
N PRO A 66 21.06 -38.16 18.79
CA PRO A 66 22.17 -38.70 19.55
C PRO A 66 23.43 -38.42 18.74
N ASN A 67 24.45 -37.87 19.40
CA ASN A 67 25.76 -37.66 18.80
C ASN A 67 26.25 -39.01 18.26
N GLU A 68 26.50 -39.09 16.95
CA GLU A 68 27.23 -40.21 16.37
C GLU A 68 28.72 -39.98 16.67
N ASP A 69 29.34 -40.97 17.33
CA ASP A 69 30.77 -41.03 17.69
C ASP A 69 31.71 -40.90 16.47
#